data_AF-A0A8J3M1J7-F1
#
_entry.id   AF-A0A8J3M1J7-F1
#
_cell.length_a   1.000
_cell.length_b   1.000
_cell.length_c   1.000
_cell.angle_alpha   90.00
_cell.angle_beta   90.00
_cell.angle_gamma   90.00
#
_symmetry.space_group_name_H-M   'P 1'
#
loop_
_entity.id
_entity.type
_entity.pdbx_description
1 polymer ?
#
loop_
_entity_poly.entity_id
_entity_poly.type
_entity_poly.pdbx_seq_one_letter_code
_entity_poly.pdbx_strand_id
1 'polypeptide(L)'
;MESERRVRERVVTLDTEAKRRFAAGDVAGAVDRLQEACDLVRGMIGTGRPDRDVALQLGAMLYAIGEWERQRERFTEAVTALDEAESVYAELGPGAGQLVTDVVIRRARVHAHGDRPLSAVADAQRAVMDSLDRVDDVPRSPRRLDAARIVAHAAQVQHAVLGDPDLVVAAADWAIREVVSGFGPGGPLALTLADAQTLHIAAPLAALLHTAAGRTGPAEAATWFATVTGDDGFRVTDEAVADVLASQPSLATVLTHNDQQRYVDVLTAPPTEVRLLVPAQRVNHSVGAGYGAVLGELQFQTAMGADPSYERLCGLEAHALFAWASYRGDVNMRYQFAHFGVEWLSVLLNFGQRRGERGEWSAAVDAANWLTGVVGQLLPHAMIDGKVRDNVTAALDWQRAVYAAVGDASAVHGVEQAAAVVAAFGDGT
;
A
#
# COMPACT_ATOMS: atom_id res chain seq x y z
N MET A 1 0.16 -0.50 42.74
CA MET A 1 0.08 -1.98 42.60
C MET A 1 -1.37 -2.48 42.54
N GLU A 2 -2.21 -2.31 43.56
CA GLU A 2 -3.58 -2.85 43.52
C GLU A 2 -4.51 -2.16 42.50
N SER A 3 -4.32 -0.85 42.28
CA SER A 3 -5.01 -0.08 41.23
C SER A 3 -4.63 -0.56 39.82
N GLU A 4 -3.32 -0.76 39.57
CA GLU A 4 -2.80 -1.21 38.27
C GLU A 4 -3.26 -2.63 37.92
N ARG A 5 -3.28 -3.55 38.90
CA ARG A 5 -3.81 -4.90 38.73
C ARG A 5 -5.28 -4.87 38.31
N ARG A 6 -6.10 -4.03 38.95
CA ARG A 6 -7.52 -3.85 38.59
C ARG A 6 -7.68 -3.32 37.17
N VAL A 7 -6.83 -2.38 36.74
CA VAL A 7 -6.85 -1.87 35.36
C VAL A 7 -6.51 -3.00 34.38
N ARG A 8 -5.46 -3.80 34.63
CA ARG A 8 -5.11 -4.94 33.77
C ARG A 8 -6.24 -5.98 33.67
N GLU A 9 -6.89 -6.32 34.79
CA GLU A 9 -8.04 -7.23 34.82
C GLU A 9 -9.23 -6.67 34.02
N ARG A 10 -9.46 -5.35 34.08
CA ARG A 10 -10.49 -4.68 33.28
C ARG A 10 -10.18 -4.72 31.78
N VAL A 11 -8.94 -4.46 31.38
CA VAL A 11 -8.51 -4.54 29.97
C VAL A 11 -8.76 -5.94 29.39
N VAL A 12 -8.38 -7.01 30.12
CA VAL A 12 -8.64 -8.40 29.69
C VAL A 12 -10.13 -8.68 29.55
N THR A 13 -10.94 -8.15 30.47
CA THR A 13 -12.41 -8.31 30.43
C THR A 13 -13.00 -7.64 29.18
N LEU A 14 -12.55 -6.42 28.87
CA LEU A 14 -13.01 -5.66 27.70
C LEU A 14 -12.59 -6.33 26.38
N ASP A 15 -11.35 -6.79 26.26
CA ASP A 15 -10.88 -7.54 25.08
C ASP A 15 -11.70 -8.83 24.86
N THR A 16 -11.99 -9.56 25.94
CA THR A 16 -12.82 -10.77 25.87
C THR A 16 -14.27 -10.46 25.49
N GLU A 17 -14.82 -9.34 25.98
CA GLU A 17 -16.16 -8.90 25.57
C GLU A 17 -16.18 -8.49 24.10
N ALA A 18 -15.17 -7.74 23.64
CA ALA A 18 -15.04 -7.32 22.26
C ALA A 18 -15.02 -8.51 21.30
N LYS A 19 -14.18 -9.52 21.57
CA LYS A 19 -14.10 -10.75 20.77
C LYS A 19 -15.43 -11.51 20.71
N ARG A 20 -16.18 -11.56 21.83
CA ARG A 20 -17.51 -12.19 21.88
C ARG A 20 -18.54 -11.42 21.06
N ARG A 21 -18.55 -10.10 21.14
CA ARG A 21 -19.44 -9.24 20.34
C ARG A 21 -19.14 -9.38 18.85
N PHE A 22 -17.86 -9.37 18.48
CA PHE A 22 -17.42 -9.58 17.10
C PHE A 22 -17.89 -10.94 16.57
N ALA A 23 -17.69 -12.01 17.34
CA ALA A 23 -18.16 -13.35 16.98
C ALA A 23 -19.70 -13.45 16.87
N ALA A 24 -20.44 -12.58 17.56
CA ALA A 24 -21.90 -12.47 17.47
C ALA A 24 -22.39 -11.53 16.36
N GLY A 25 -21.49 -10.91 15.58
CA GLY A 25 -21.80 -9.95 14.51
C GLY A 25 -21.98 -8.50 14.97
N ASP A 26 -21.85 -8.20 16.26
CA ASP A 26 -21.86 -6.82 16.80
C ASP A 26 -20.46 -6.19 16.65
N VAL A 27 -20.09 -5.85 15.41
CA VAL A 27 -18.76 -5.27 15.11
C VAL A 27 -18.61 -3.88 15.74
N ALA A 28 -19.67 -3.06 15.74
CA ALA A 28 -19.63 -1.74 16.35
C ALA A 28 -19.38 -1.81 17.85
N GLY A 29 -20.18 -2.60 18.58
CA GLY A 29 -19.97 -2.79 20.01
C GLY A 29 -18.66 -3.51 20.35
N ALA A 30 -18.12 -4.33 19.45
CA ALA A 30 -16.78 -4.90 19.63
C ALA A 30 -15.69 -3.83 19.58
N VAL A 31 -15.76 -2.92 18.61
CA VAL A 31 -14.82 -1.80 18.48
C VAL A 31 -14.91 -0.88 19.70
N ASP A 32 -16.11 -0.50 20.14
CA ASP A 32 -16.30 0.38 21.31
C ASP A 32 -15.60 -0.19 22.56
N ARG A 33 -15.67 -1.51 22.77
CA ARG A 33 -15.02 -2.18 23.90
C ARG A 33 -13.51 -2.23 23.79
N LEU A 34 -12.97 -2.42 22.58
CA LEU A 34 -11.53 -2.33 22.37
C LEU A 34 -11.02 -0.90 22.52
N GLN A 35 -11.77 0.12 22.08
CA GLN A 35 -11.41 1.52 22.29
C GLN A 35 -11.35 1.85 23.79
N GLU A 36 -12.33 1.43 24.59
CA GLU A 36 -12.30 1.56 26.07
C GLU A 36 -11.05 0.86 26.65
N ALA A 37 -10.69 -0.32 26.14
CA ALA A 37 -9.50 -1.04 26.57
C ALA A 37 -8.19 -0.30 26.19
N CYS A 38 -8.12 0.25 24.97
CA CYS A 38 -7.00 1.06 24.50
C CYS A 38 -6.81 2.29 25.38
N ASP A 39 -7.87 3.01 25.74
CA ASP A 39 -7.77 4.19 26.61
C ASP A 39 -7.20 3.87 27.99
N LEU A 40 -7.61 2.74 28.58
CA LEU A 40 -7.04 2.25 29.83
C LEU A 40 -5.54 1.91 29.67
N VAL A 41 -5.17 1.27 28.57
CA VAL A 41 -3.76 0.94 28.30
C VAL A 41 -2.92 2.19 28.05
N ARG A 42 -3.41 3.16 27.28
CA ARG A 42 -2.76 4.48 27.10
C ARG A 42 -2.55 5.17 28.44
N GLY A 43 -3.54 5.12 29.33
CA GLY A 43 -3.43 5.63 30.69
C GLY A 43 -2.31 4.96 31.50
N MET A 44 -2.08 3.66 31.34
CA MET A 44 -0.94 2.97 31.96
C MET A 44 0.39 3.43 31.37
N ILE A 45 0.47 3.55 30.04
CA ILE A 45 1.68 4.01 29.33
C ILE A 45 2.04 5.44 29.74
N GLY A 46 1.08 6.37 29.80
CA GLY A 46 1.34 7.79 30.12
C GLY A 46 1.94 8.05 31.51
N THR A 47 1.98 7.04 32.39
CA THR A 47 2.59 7.14 33.73
C THR A 47 4.08 6.78 33.78
N GLY A 48 4.69 6.37 32.66
CA GLY A 48 6.11 6.02 32.58
C GLY A 48 6.55 5.53 31.20
N ARG A 49 7.68 4.82 31.11
CA ARG A 49 8.03 4.11 29.87
C ARG A 49 7.14 2.86 29.78
N PRO A 50 6.45 2.59 28.65
CA PRO A 50 5.60 1.42 28.52
C PRO A 50 6.42 0.15 28.73
N ASP A 51 5.90 -0.75 29.55
CA ASP A 51 6.34 -2.15 29.56
C ASP A 51 6.09 -2.74 28.17
N ARG A 52 7.01 -3.59 27.69
CA ARG A 52 6.94 -4.20 26.36
C ARG A 52 5.62 -4.95 26.17
N ASP A 53 5.17 -5.66 27.19
CA ASP A 53 3.93 -6.44 27.14
C ASP A 53 2.69 -5.55 27.01
N VAL A 54 2.71 -4.38 27.67
CA VAL A 54 1.62 -3.40 27.62
C VAL A 54 1.55 -2.73 26.24
N ALA A 55 2.70 -2.38 25.66
CA ALA A 55 2.76 -1.85 24.30
C ALA A 55 2.35 -2.90 23.25
N LEU A 56 2.77 -4.17 23.41
CA LEU A 56 2.30 -5.26 22.55
C LEU A 56 0.78 -5.44 22.62
N GLN A 57 0.21 -5.34 23.83
CA GLN A 57 -1.24 -5.42 24.01
C GLN A 57 -1.98 -4.26 23.31
N LEU A 58 -1.49 -3.03 23.45
CA LEU A 58 -2.06 -1.86 22.77
C LEU A 58 -2.02 -2.02 21.25
N GLY A 59 -0.85 -2.34 20.71
CA GLY A 59 -0.69 -2.53 19.26
C GLY A 59 -1.59 -3.64 18.72
N ALA A 60 -1.77 -4.73 19.46
CA ALA A 60 -2.64 -5.84 19.05
C ALA A 60 -4.12 -5.45 19.01
N MET A 61 -4.59 -4.65 19.98
CA MET A 61 -5.96 -4.14 20.01
C MET A 61 -6.20 -3.14 18.86
N LEU A 62 -5.27 -2.21 18.64
CA LEU A 62 -5.33 -1.25 17.52
C LEU A 62 -5.33 -1.97 16.15
N TYR A 63 -4.50 -3.00 16.01
CA TYR A 63 -4.46 -3.85 14.81
C TYR A 63 -5.79 -4.57 14.53
N ALA A 64 -6.51 -4.97 15.59
CA ALA A 64 -7.84 -5.55 15.48
C ALA A 64 -8.91 -4.51 15.13
N ILE A 65 -8.89 -3.34 15.78
CA ILE A 65 -9.77 -2.20 15.45
C ILE A 65 -9.64 -1.85 13.98
N GLY A 66 -8.41 -1.74 13.45
CA GLY A 66 -8.16 -1.44 12.05
C GLY A 66 -8.85 -2.41 11.08
N GLU A 67 -8.82 -3.71 11.36
CA GLU A 67 -9.49 -4.71 10.53
C GLU A 67 -11.02 -4.65 10.66
N TRP A 68 -11.53 -4.44 11.87
CA TRP A 68 -12.97 -4.39 12.13
C TRP A 68 -13.62 -3.12 11.57
N GLU A 69 -12.93 -1.98 11.63
CA GLU A 69 -13.40 -0.74 11.00
C GLU A 69 -13.34 -0.84 9.47
N ARG A 70 -12.34 -1.54 8.90
CA ARG A 70 -12.32 -1.85 7.47
C ARG A 70 -13.56 -2.66 7.04
N GLN A 71 -13.97 -3.66 7.83
CA GLN A 71 -15.18 -4.44 7.55
C GLN A 71 -16.47 -3.62 7.63
N ARG A 72 -16.45 -2.49 8.36
CA ARG A 72 -17.54 -1.53 8.47
C ARG A 72 -17.44 -0.38 7.46
N GLU A 73 -16.47 -0.43 6.54
CA GLU A 73 -16.18 0.62 5.56
C GLU A 73 -15.84 1.98 6.21
N ARG A 74 -15.35 1.95 7.46
CA ARG A 74 -14.85 3.11 8.21
C ARG A 74 -13.35 3.27 7.99
N PHE A 75 -12.98 3.55 6.73
CA PHE A 75 -11.59 3.48 6.29
C PHE A 75 -10.67 4.51 6.96
N THR A 76 -11.17 5.70 7.27
CA THR A 76 -10.35 6.73 7.94
C THR A 76 -10.03 6.33 9.37
N GLU A 77 -11.01 5.81 10.10
CA GLU A 77 -10.86 5.28 11.46
C GLU A 77 -9.94 4.04 11.47
N ALA A 78 -10.08 3.17 10.48
CA ALA A 78 -9.21 2.01 10.30
C ALA A 78 -7.74 2.42 10.07
N VAL A 79 -7.48 3.38 9.18
CA VAL A 79 -6.12 3.92 8.93
C VAL A 79 -5.56 4.53 10.21
N THR A 80 -6.33 5.34 10.92
CA THR A 80 -5.90 6.01 12.16
C THR A 80 -5.47 4.98 13.23
N ALA A 81 -6.25 3.91 13.42
CA ALA A 81 -5.90 2.85 14.35
C ALA A 81 -4.62 2.11 13.93
N LEU A 82 -4.40 1.89 12.63
CA LEU A 82 -3.22 1.21 12.11
C LEU A 82 -1.96 2.10 12.16
N ASP A 83 -2.08 3.41 11.95
CA ASP A 83 -0.98 4.37 12.12
C ASP A 83 -0.50 4.40 13.58
N GLU A 84 -1.44 4.37 14.53
CA GLU A 84 -1.10 4.26 15.94
C GLU A 84 -0.49 2.90 16.27
N ALA A 85 -1.02 1.80 15.71
CA ALA A 85 -0.45 0.46 15.90
C ALA A 85 1.00 0.38 15.38
N GLU A 86 1.27 0.95 14.21
CA GLU A 86 2.63 1.03 13.66
C GLU A 86 3.55 1.78 14.61
N SER A 87 3.12 2.96 15.08
CA SER A 87 3.89 3.81 15.99
C SER A 87 4.22 3.05 17.29
N VAL A 88 3.22 2.40 17.90
CA VAL A 88 3.40 1.59 19.11
C VAL A 88 4.39 0.44 18.89
N TYR A 89 4.30 -0.27 17.76
CA TYR A 89 5.24 -1.36 17.47
C TYR A 89 6.65 -0.87 17.10
N ALA A 90 6.78 0.28 16.44
CA ALA A 90 8.07 0.85 16.09
C ALA A 90 8.88 1.21 17.35
N GLU A 91 8.22 1.70 18.41
CA GLU A 91 8.84 2.03 19.69
C GLU A 91 9.38 0.81 20.46
N LEU A 92 8.91 -0.41 20.14
CA LEU A 92 9.39 -1.66 20.75
C LEU A 92 10.82 -2.03 20.32
N GLY A 93 11.37 -1.37 19.30
CA GLY A 93 12.74 -1.54 18.84
C GLY A 93 13.01 -2.85 18.09
N PRO A 94 14.27 -3.32 18.08
CA PRO A 94 14.67 -4.50 17.31
C PRO A 94 13.83 -5.73 17.64
N GLY A 95 13.30 -6.39 16.60
CA GLY A 95 12.45 -7.58 16.74
C GLY A 95 10.95 -7.33 16.55
N ALA A 96 10.48 -6.07 16.53
CA ALA A 96 9.10 -5.74 16.19
C ALA A 96 8.85 -5.57 14.68
N GLY A 97 9.89 -5.72 13.84
CA GLY A 97 9.81 -5.49 12.40
C GLY A 97 8.70 -6.29 11.70
N GLN A 98 8.46 -7.54 12.10
CA GLN A 98 7.35 -8.33 11.54
C GLN A 98 5.98 -7.73 11.88
N LEU A 99 5.78 -7.26 13.12
CA LEU A 99 4.53 -6.64 13.55
C LEU A 99 4.27 -5.33 12.78
N VAL A 100 5.32 -4.52 12.58
CA VAL A 100 5.25 -3.32 11.75
C VAL A 100 4.86 -3.68 10.31
N THR A 101 5.54 -4.65 9.70
CA THR A 101 5.19 -5.09 8.34
C THR A 101 3.75 -5.60 8.23
N ASP A 102 3.27 -6.36 9.22
CA ASP A 102 1.88 -6.85 9.27
C ASP A 102 0.86 -5.71 9.37
N VAL A 103 1.15 -4.66 10.14
CA VAL A 103 0.32 -3.45 10.20
C VAL A 103 0.33 -2.72 8.87
N VAL A 104 1.50 -2.49 8.28
CA VAL A 104 1.65 -1.74 7.02
C VAL A 104 0.91 -2.44 5.89
N ILE A 105 1.04 -3.76 5.70
CA ILE A 105 0.28 -4.46 4.64
C ILE A 105 -1.22 -4.44 4.90
N ARG A 106 -1.65 -4.42 6.17
CA ARG A 106 -3.07 -4.31 6.50
C ARG A 106 -3.59 -2.91 6.18
N ARG A 107 -2.82 -1.86 6.46
CA ARG A 107 -3.15 -0.49 6.09
C ARG A 107 -3.20 -0.32 4.56
N ALA A 108 -2.30 -0.96 3.82
CA ALA A 108 -2.37 -1.01 2.36
C ALA A 108 -3.70 -1.58 1.84
N ARG A 109 -4.23 -2.63 2.48
CA ARG A 109 -5.56 -3.19 2.14
C ARG A 109 -6.68 -2.22 2.47
N VAL A 110 -6.61 -1.52 3.62
CA VAL A 110 -7.60 -0.48 3.96
C VAL A 110 -7.60 0.63 2.91
N HIS A 111 -6.42 1.09 2.50
CA HIS A 111 -6.28 2.08 1.43
C HIS A 111 -6.86 1.59 0.10
N ALA A 112 -6.58 0.35 -0.30
CA ALA A 112 -7.13 -0.23 -1.53
C ALA A 112 -8.66 -0.29 -1.50
N HIS A 113 -9.26 -0.72 -0.38
CA HIS A 113 -10.72 -0.77 -0.23
C HIS A 113 -11.37 0.61 -0.11
N GLY A 114 -10.62 1.62 0.34
CA GLY A 114 -11.09 3.01 0.45
C GLY A 114 -10.81 3.86 -0.78
N ASP A 115 -10.49 3.24 -1.93
CA ASP A 115 -10.14 3.91 -3.19
C ASP A 115 -8.99 4.92 -3.04
N ARG A 116 -7.95 4.56 -2.26
CA ARG A 116 -6.72 5.33 -2.05
C ARG A 116 -5.51 4.61 -2.64
N PRO A 117 -5.38 4.59 -3.98
CA PRO A 117 -4.46 3.67 -4.65
C PRO A 117 -2.98 4.04 -4.50
N LEU A 118 -2.63 5.32 -4.31
CA LEU A 118 -1.25 5.77 -4.13
C LEU A 118 -0.73 5.34 -2.76
N SER A 119 -1.51 5.58 -1.70
CA SER A 119 -1.18 5.10 -0.36
C SER A 119 -1.13 3.57 -0.29
N ALA A 120 -2.07 2.89 -0.96
CA ALA A 120 -2.10 1.44 -1.01
C ALA A 120 -0.85 0.83 -1.65
N VAL A 121 -0.40 1.33 -2.80
CA VAL A 121 0.80 0.79 -3.47
C VAL A 121 2.07 1.11 -2.68
N ALA A 122 2.17 2.30 -2.07
CA ALA A 122 3.32 2.70 -1.26
C ALA A 122 3.48 1.79 -0.03
N ASP A 123 2.41 1.55 0.73
CA ASP A 123 2.45 0.67 1.90
C ASP A 123 2.66 -0.80 1.52
N ALA A 124 1.97 -1.31 0.49
CA ALA A 124 2.14 -2.70 0.05
C ALA A 124 3.59 -2.99 -0.36
N GLN A 125 4.18 -2.07 -1.12
CA GLN A 125 5.57 -2.17 -1.52
C GLN A 125 6.53 -2.13 -0.32
N ARG A 126 6.34 -1.18 0.59
CA ARG A 126 7.15 -1.10 1.81
C ARG A 126 7.09 -2.40 2.59
N ALA A 127 5.89 -2.94 2.80
CA ALA A 127 5.71 -4.18 3.53
C ALA A 127 6.43 -5.36 2.87
N VAL A 128 6.34 -5.49 1.53
CA VAL A 128 7.05 -6.54 0.79
C VAL A 128 8.56 -6.38 0.95
N MET A 129 9.10 -5.20 0.68
CA MET A 129 10.54 -4.96 0.77
C MET A 129 11.08 -5.23 2.19
N ASP A 130 10.41 -4.71 3.22
CA ASP A 130 10.78 -4.92 4.62
C ASP A 130 10.65 -6.39 5.04
N SER A 131 9.72 -7.16 4.45
CA SER A 131 9.57 -8.59 4.73
C SER A 131 10.69 -9.41 4.10
N LEU A 132 11.07 -9.12 2.86
CA LEU A 132 12.08 -9.84 2.11
C LEU A 132 13.49 -9.59 2.67
N ASP A 133 13.77 -8.37 3.15
CA ASP A 133 15.02 -8.03 3.84
C ASP A 133 15.26 -8.89 5.11
N ARG A 134 14.23 -9.55 5.63
CA ARG A 134 14.28 -10.39 6.83
C ARG A 134 14.28 -11.89 6.55
N VAL A 135 14.02 -12.30 5.31
CA VAL A 135 14.01 -13.71 4.89
C VAL A 135 15.40 -14.32 5.07
N ASP A 136 15.45 -15.58 5.51
CA ASP A 136 16.66 -16.39 5.56
C ASP A 136 16.69 -17.42 4.41
N ASP A 137 17.85 -18.01 4.17
CA ASP A 137 18.03 -19.01 3.11
C ASP A 137 17.39 -20.36 3.45
N VAL A 138 16.81 -20.53 4.65
CA VAL A 138 16.22 -21.79 5.08
C VAL A 138 14.85 -21.95 4.42
N PRO A 139 14.66 -22.97 3.56
CA PRO A 139 13.38 -23.21 2.93
C PRO A 139 12.28 -23.38 3.98
N ARG A 140 11.12 -22.75 3.76
CA ARG A 140 9.96 -22.77 4.67
C ARG A 140 10.24 -22.34 6.12
N SER A 141 11.25 -21.50 6.36
CA SER A 141 11.36 -20.87 7.68
C SER A 141 10.10 -20.02 7.98
N PRO A 142 9.77 -19.80 9.27
CA PRO A 142 8.65 -18.93 9.63
C PRO A 142 8.71 -17.56 8.96
N ARG A 143 9.92 -17.01 8.77
CA ARG A 143 10.13 -15.71 8.11
C ARG A 143 9.79 -15.76 6.62
N ARG A 144 10.09 -16.85 5.92
CA ARG A 144 9.69 -17.05 4.52
C ARG A 144 8.18 -17.18 4.37
N LEU A 145 7.53 -17.92 5.27
CA LEU A 145 6.07 -18.08 5.25
C LEU A 145 5.35 -16.78 5.63
N ASP A 146 5.89 -16.02 6.58
CA ASP A 146 5.38 -14.67 6.87
C ASP A 146 5.55 -13.75 5.66
N ALA A 147 6.72 -13.74 5.01
CA ALA A 147 6.92 -12.97 3.77
C ALA A 147 5.97 -13.41 2.66
N ALA A 148 5.72 -14.72 2.49
CA ALA A 148 4.75 -15.24 1.52
C ALA A 148 3.34 -14.70 1.77
N ARG A 149 2.91 -14.63 3.03
CA ARG A 149 1.64 -14.00 3.42
C ARG A 149 1.61 -12.51 3.06
N ILE A 150 2.66 -11.77 3.38
CA ILE A 150 2.77 -10.33 3.04
C ILE A 150 2.70 -10.13 1.52
N VAL A 151 3.46 -10.90 0.75
CA VAL A 151 3.51 -10.81 -0.71
C VAL A 151 2.17 -11.20 -1.33
N ALA A 152 1.47 -12.22 -0.83
CA ALA A 152 0.12 -12.56 -1.29
C ALA A 152 -0.87 -11.40 -1.09
N HIS A 153 -0.84 -10.75 0.07
CA HIS A 153 -1.66 -9.55 0.30
C HIS A 153 -1.23 -8.36 -0.57
N ALA A 154 0.06 -8.20 -0.85
CA ALA A 154 0.53 -7.15 -1.75
C ALA A 154 0.07 -7.38 -3.20
N ALA A 155 0.02 -8.64 -3.65
CA ALA A 155 -0.60 -9.00 -4.93
C ALA A 155 -2.08 -8.60 -4.97
N GLN A 156 -2.83 -8.91 -3.90
CA GLN A 156 -4.24 -8.52 -3.77
C GLN A 156 -4.41 -6.99 -3.81
N VAL A 157 -3.56 -6.25 -3.10
CA VAL A 157 -3.59 -4.77 -3.11
C VAL A 157 -3.30 -4.24 -4.52
N GLN A 158 -2.24 -4.72 -5.18
CA GLN A 158 -1.87 -4.29 -6.53
C GLN A 158 -2.98 -4.58 -7.55
N HIS A 159 -3.66 -5.73 -7.43
CA HIS A 159 -4.82 -6.04 -8.27
C HIS A 159 -5.99 -5.07 -8.00
N ALA A 160 -6.32 -4.84 -6.74
CA ALA A 160 -7.44 -3.97 -6.35
C ALA A 160 -7.27 -2.52 -6.81
N VAL A 161 -6.04 -2.01 -6.84
CA VAL A 161 -5.73 -0.64 -7.32
C VAL A 161 -5.51 -0.57 -8.83
N LEU A 162 -5.71 -1.67 -9.54
CA LEU A 162 -5.51 -1.79 -10.99
C LEU A 162 -4.07 -1.47 -11.41
N GLY A 163 -3.10 -2.00 -10.65
CA GLY A 163 -1.66 -1.95 -10.94
C GLY A 163 -1.22 -2.95 -12.00
N ASP A 164 0.09 -3.12 -12.18
CA ASP A 164 0.67 -3.99 -13.22
C ASP A 164 0.29 -5.48 -12.97
N PRO A 165 -0.48 -6.12 -13.87
CA PRO A 165 -0.86 -7.53 -13.73
C PRO A 165 0.35 -8.47 -13.73
N ASP A 166 1.48 -8.10 -14.34
CA ASP A 166 2.69 -8.93 -14.31
C ASP A 166 3.33 -8.94 -12.92
N LEU A 167 3.30 -7.82 -12.18
CA LEU A 167 3.75 -7.82 -10.77
C LEU A 167 2.78 -8.57 -9.86
N VAL A 168 1.47 -8.44 -10.09
CA VAL A 168 0.46 -9.15 -9.31
C VAL A 168 0.65 -10.66 -9.44
N VAL A 169 0.73 -11.17 -10.68
CA VAL A 169 0.85 -12.62 -10.91
C VAL A 169 2.20 -13.15 -10.45
N ALA A 170 3.28 -12.39 -10.62
CA ALA A 170 4.59 -12.75 -10.05
C ALA A 170 4.55 -12.83 -8.52
N ALA A 171 3.98 -11.83 -7.83
CA ALA A 171 3.82 -11.85 -6.38
C ALA A 171 2.97 -13.04 -5.90
N ALA A 172 1.85 -13.31 -6.58
CA ALA A 172 1.00 -14.46 -6.26
C ALA A 172 1.74 -15.79 -6.46
N ASP A 173 2.42 -15.98 -7.58
CA ASP A 173 3.23 -17.17 -7.87
C ASP A 173 4.35 -17.36 -6.83
N TRP A 174 5.00 -16.27 -6.41
CA TRP A 174 6.04 -16.32 -5.38
C TRP A 174 5.47 -16.88 -4.08
N ALA A 175 4.36 -16.31 -3.61
CA ALA A 175 3.73 -16.74 -2.37
C ALA A 175 3.28 -18.21 -2.42
N ILE A 176 2.71 -18.65 -3.54
CA ILE A 176 2.34 -20.06 -3.76
C ILE A 176 3.58 -20.94 -3.68
N ARG A 177 4.64 -20.61 -4.43
CA ARG A 177 5.90 -21.39 -4.46
C ARG A 177 6.52 -21.52 -3.08
N GLU A 178 6.59 -20.43 -2.30
CA GLU A 178 7.12 -20.46 -0.94
C GLU A 178 6.30 -21.38 -0.02
N VAL A 179 4.97 -21.26 -0.09
CA VAL A 179 4.05 -22.10 0.70
C VAL A 179 4.08 -23.56 0.27
N VAL A 180 4.43 -23.90 -0.98
CA VAL A 180 4.42 -25.30 -1.43
C VAL A 180 5.81 -25.95 -1.49
N SER A 181 6.87 -25.15 -1.43
CA SER A 181 8.28 -25.58 -1.61
C SER A 181 8.75 -26.73 -0.70
N GLY A 182 8.11 -26.93 0.44
CA GLY A 182 8.44 -28.00 1.38
C GLY A 182 7.61 -29.29 1.22
N PHE A 183 6.67 -29.33 0.27
CA PHE A 183 5.92 -30.55 -0.02
C PHE A 183 6.60 -31.29 -1.17
N GLY A 184 6.98 -32.54 -0.91
CA GLY A 184 7.60 -33.39 -1.93
C GLY A 184 6.61 -33.74 -3.06
N PRO A 185 7.10 -34.04 -4.28
CA PRO A 185 6.24 -34.51 -5.37
C PRO A 185 5.44 -35.75 -4.94
N GLY A 186 4.11 -35.68 -4.99
CA GLY A 186 3.21 -36.80 -4.66
C GLY A 186 2.99 -37.05 -3.15
N GLY A 187 3.54 -36.21 -2.27
CA GLY A 187 3.23 -36.24 -0.84
C GLY A 187 1.90 -35.56 -0.51
N PRO A 188 1.28 -35.86 0.64
CA PRO A 188 0.07 -35.16 1.08
C PRO A 188 0.38 -33.69 1.37
N LEU A 189 -0.49 -32.80 0.91
CA LEU A 189 -0.41 -31.36 1.16
C LEU A 189 -0.88 -31.07 2.60
N ALA A 190 0.03 -31.16 3.57
CA ALA A 190 -0.28 -30.90 4.98
C ALA A 190 -0.17 -29.39 5.29
N LEU A 191 -1.19 -28.62 4.89
CA LEU A 191 -1.23 -27.17 5.10
C LEU A 191 -1.60 -26.81 6.55
N THR A 192 -0.92 -25.82 7.11
CA THR A 192 -1.44 -25.10 8.28
C THR A 192 -2.58 -24.17 7.87
N LEU A 193 -3.35 -23.68 8.84
CA LEU A 193 -4.39 -22.68 8.57
C LEU A 193 -3.80 -21.41 7.90
N ALA A 194 -2.61 -20.98 8.31
CA ALA A 194 -1.94 -19.81 7.75
C ALA A 194 -1.47 -20.05 6.29
N ASP A 195 -1.01 -21.26 5.98
CA ASP A 195 -0.67 -21.65 4.61
C ASP A 195 -1.91 -21.62 3.71
N ALA A 196 -3.02 -22.22 4.18
CA ALA A 196 -4.28 -22.24 3.45
C ALA A 196 -4.82 -20.83 3.20
N GLN A 197 -4.76 -19.93 4.19
CA GLN A 197 -5.15 -18.52 4.02
C GLN A 197 -4.30 -17.79 2.98
N THR A 198 -2.99 -18.05 2.97
CA THR A 198 -2.08 -17.43 1.98
C THR A 198 -2.42 -17.90 0.56
N LEU A 199 -2.66 -19.20 0.38
CA LEU A 199 -3.07 -19.78 -0.90
C LEU A 199 -4.47 -19.31 -1.33
N HIS A 200 -5.40 -19.16 -0.39
CA HIS A 200 -6.74 -18.64 -0.65
C HIS A 200 -6.71 -17.20 -1.24
N ILE A 201 -5.68 -16.42 -0.93
CA ILE A 201 -5.48 -15.09 -1.50
C ILE A 201 -4.75 -15.16 -2.84
N ALA A 202 -3.62 -15.87 -2.89
CA ALA A 202 -2.72 -15.84 -4.04
C ALA A 202 -3.22 -16.67 -5.23
N ALA A 203 -3.74 -17.87 -5.00
CA ALA A 203 -4.08 -18.81 -6.06
C ALA A 203 -5.20 -18.32 -6.99
N PRO A 204 -6.30 -17.70 -6.50
CA PRO A 204 -7.31 -17.11 -7.37
C PRO A 204 -6.76 -16.02 -8.30
N LEU A 205 -5.90 -15.14 -7.78
CA LEU A 205 -5.28 -14.06 -8.55
C LEU A 205 -4.36 -14.62 -9.63
N ALA A 206 -3.51 -15.59 -9.27
CA ALA A 206 -2.63 -16.25 -10.23
C ALA A 206 -3.42 -16.96 -11.33
N ALA A 207 -4.49 -17.68 -10.97
CA ALA A 207 -5.36 -18.36 -11.92
C ALA A 207 -6.00 -17.38 -12.92
N LEU A 208 -6.58 -16.29 -12.42
CA LEU A 208 -7.20 -15.24 -13.23
C LEU A 208 -6.20 -14.62 -14.20
N LEU A 209 -5.05 -14.16 -13.70
CA LEU A 209 -4.07 -13.41 -14.50
C LEU A 209 -3.26 -14.30 -15.45
N HIS A 210 -3.03 -15.57 -15.11
CA HIS A 210 -2.50 -16.52 -16.07
C HIS A 210 -3.51 -16.83 -17.18
N THR A 211 -4.79 -16.98 -16.84
CA THR A 211 -5.86 -17.20 -17.83
C THR A 211 -5.98 -16.01 -18.78
N ALA A 212 -6.04 -14.79 -18.25
CA ALA A 212 -6.12 -13.56 -19.05
C ALA A 212 -4.92 -13.40 -20.01
N ALA A 213 -3.72 -13.81 -19.57
CA ALA A 213 -2.53 -13.80 -20.40
C ALA A 213 -2.37 -15.03 -21.32
N GLY A 214 -3.33 -15.95 -21.36
CA GLY A 214 -3.28 -17.17 -22.18
C GLY A 214 -2.27 -18.23 -21.72
N ARG A 215 -1.82 -18.19 -20.46
CA ARG A 215 -0.82 -19.09 -19.86
C ARG A 215 -1.49 -20.32 -19.23
N THR A 216 -1.85 -21.30 -20.05
CA THR A 216 -2.67 -22.46 -19.65
C THR A 216 -2.09 -23.30 -18.51
N GLY A 217 -0.83 -23.74 -18.61
CA GLY A 217 -0.21 -24.60 -17.58
C GLY A 217 -0.18 -23.96 -16.18
N PRO A 218 0.40 -22.76 -16.02
CA PRO A 218 0.34 -22.03 -14.76
C PRO A 218 -1.09 -21.72 -14.28
N ALA A 219 -2.03 -21.40 -15.19
CA ALA A 219 -3.42 -21.15 -14.84
C ALA A 219 -4.11 -22.39 -14.25
N GLU A 220 -3.90 -23.57 -14.83
CA GLU A 220 -4.44 -24.84 -14.34
C GLU A 220 -3.87 -25.18 -12.96
N ALA A 221 -2.56 -25.01 -12.77
CA ALA A 221 -1.91 -25.24 -11.48
C ALA A 221 -2.45 -24.30 -10.38
N ALA A 222 -2.55 -23.00 -10.67
CA ALA A 222 -3.10 -22.03 -9.75
C ALA A 222 -4.59 -22.30 -9.42
N THR A 223 -5.39 -22.69 -10.43
CA THR A 223 -6.80 -23.07 -10.23
C THR A 223 -6.91 -24.26 -9.28
N TRP A 224 -6.04 -25.27 -9.43
CA TRP A 224 -6.01 -26.40 -8.51
C TRP A 224 -5.78 -25.96 -7.06
N PHE A 225 -4.79 -25.10 -6.82
CA PHE A 225 -4.53 -24.56 -5.48
C PHE A 225 -5.72 -23.75 -4.92
N ALA A 226 -6.37 -22.96 -5.77
CA ALA A 226 -7.54 -22.18 -5.39
C ALA A 226 -8.73 -23.07 -4.97
N THR A 227 -8.97 -24.17 -5.70
CA THR A 227 -10.02 -25.14 -5.35
C THR A 227 -9.72 -25.88 -4.05
N VAL A 228 -8.50 -26.39 -3.87
CA VAL A 228 -8.18 -27.22 -2.67
C VAL A 228 -8.03 -26.42 -1.37
N THR A 229 -7.83 -25.10 -1.45
CA THR A 229 -7.67 -24.23 -0.27
C THR A 229 -8.82 -23.26 -0.05
N GLY A 230 -9.78 -23.22 -0.98
CA GLY A 230 -10.88 -22.26 -0.98
C GLY A 230 -12.23 -22.93 -1.17
N ASP A 231 -13.02 -22.37 -2.07
CA ASP A 231 -14.35 -22.87 -2.43
C ASP A 231 -14.21 -24.03 -3.42
N ASP A 232 -14.85 -25.18 -3.11
CA ASP A 232 -14.91 -26.37 -3.96
C ASP A 232 -15.47 -26.08 -5.38
N GLY A 233 -16.04 -24.89 -5.61
CA GLY A 233 -16.54 -24.41 -6.88
C GLY A 233 -15.71 -23.32 -7.60
N PHE A 234 -14.51 -22.96 -7.13
CA PHE A 234 -13.74 -21.86 -7.73
C PHE A 234 -13.53 -22.03 -9.25
N ARG A 235 -13.90 -21.01 -10.02
CA ARG A 235 -13.68 -20.93 -11.47
C ARG A 235 -13.37 -19.50 -11.88
N VAL A 236 -12.38 -19.35 -12.77
CA VAL A 236 -12.16 -18.08 -13.48
C VAL A 236 -13.28 -17.91 -14.50
N THR A 237 -13.92 -16.75 -14.51
CA THR A 237 -15.01 -16.41 -15.44
C THR A 237 -14.48 -15.62 -16.64
N ASP A 238 -15.15 -15.76 -17.79
CA ASP A 238 -14.81 -14.98 -18.99
C ASP A 238 -14.97 -13.47 -18.76
N GLU A 239 -15.94 -13.08 -17.92
CA GLU A 239 -16.16 -11.68 -17.51
C GLU A 239 -14.96 -11.13 -16.74
N ALA A 240 -14.46 -11.85 -15.72
CA ALA A 240 -13.30 -11.40 -14.96
C ALA A 240 -12.04 -11.31 -15.84
N VAL A 241 -11.88 -12.22 -16.80
CA VAL A 241 -10.79 -12.16 -17.79
C VAL A 241 -10.92 -10.93 -18.69
N ALA A 242 -12.13 -10.65 -19.19
CA ALA A 242 -12.38 -9.47 -20.01
C ALA A 242 -12.11 -8.18 -19.24
N ASP A 243 -12.49 -8.11 -17.97
CA ASP A 243 -12.26 -6.96 -17.10
C ASP A 243 -10.77 -6.68 -16.89
N VAL A 244 -9.96 -7.73 -16.63
CA VAL A 244 -8.50 -7.59 -16.52
C VAL A 244 -7.92 -7.05 -17.82
N LEU A 245 -8.28 -7.64 -18.96
CA LEU A 245 -7.76 -7.23 -20.28
C LEU A 245 -8.15 -5.79 -20.64
N ALA A 246 -9.32 -5.32 -20.18
CA ALA A 246 -9.81 -3.98 -20.46
C ALA A 246 -9.25 -2.91 -19.51
N SER A 247 -8.85 -3.27 -18.29
CA SER A 247 -8.58 -2.29 -17.22
C SER A 247 -7.16 -2.31 -16.64
N GLN A 248 -6.38 -3.37 -16.91
CA GLN A 248 -5.04 -3.58 -16.35
C GLN A 248 -4.02 -3.90 -17.46
N PRO A 249 -3.49 -2.89 -18.17
CA PRO A 249 -2.35 -3.11 -19.06
C PRO A 249 -1.11 -3.49 -18.24
N SER A 250 -0.18 -4.26 -18.81
CA SER A 250 1.14 -4.46 -18.20
C SER A 250 2.08 -3.31 -18.51
N LEU A 251 3.06 -3.05 -17.64
CA LEU A 251 4.05 -1.99 -17.92
C LEU A 251 4.82 -2.28 -19.21
N ALA A 252 5.08 -3.55 -19.52
CA ALA A 252 5.69 -3.95 -20.79
C ALA A 252 4.85 -3.51 -22.00
N THR A 253 3.53 -3.68 -21.91
CA THR A 253 2.58 -3.23 -22.94
C THR A 253 2.61 -1.72 -23.09
N VAL A 254 2.54 -0.99 -21.98
CA VAL A 254 2.59 0.49 -21.99
C VAL A 254 3.89 1.01 -22.59
N LEU A 255 5.04 0.45 -22.20
CA LEU A 255 6.34 0.86 -22.74
C LEU A 255 6.47 0.56 -24.23
N THR A 256 6.00 -0.61 -24.67
CA THR A 256 6.03 -1.00 -26.09
C THR A 256 5.15 -0.08 -26.93
N HIS A 257 3.95 0.24 -26.44
CA HIS A 257 3.02 1.14 -27.11
C HIS A 257 3.58 2.56 -27.30
N ASN A 258 4.41 3.03 -26.37
CA ASN A 258 5.00 4.37 -26.38
C ASN A 258 6.43 4.41 -26.95
N ASP A 259 6.82 3.40 -27.73
CA ASP A 259 8.16 3.27 -28.35
C ASP A 259 9.33 3.36 -27.36
N GLN A 260 9.12 2.95 -26.10
CA GLN A 260 10.12 3.00 -25.03
C GLN A 260 10.88 1.67 -24.87
N GLN A 261 11.27 1.04 -25.99
CA GLN A 261 11.88 -0.29 -25.98
C GLN A 261 13.13 -0.37 -25.06
N ARG A 262 13.91 0.70 -24.96
CA ARG A 262 15.09 0.80 -24.09
C ARG A 262 14.80 0.58 -22.60
N TYR A 263 13.55 0.76 -22.17
CA TYR A 263 13.14 0.60 -20.77
C TYR A 263 12.44 -0.73 -20.51
N VAL A 264 12.02 -1.46 -21.54
CA VAL A 264 11.33 -2.76 -21.38
C VAL A 264 12.23 -3.75 -20.65
N ASP A 265 13.47 -3.93 -21.11
CA ASP A 265 14.43 -4.88 -20.52
C ASP A 265 14.92 -4.45 -19.12
N VAL A 266 14.79 -3.16 -18.80
CA VAL A 266 15.25 -2.59 -17.52
C VAL A 266 14.16 -2.69 -16.47
N LEU A 267 12.94 -2.28 -16.83
CA LEU A 267 11.84 -2.10 -15.87
C LEU A 267 10.90 -3.29 -15.80
N THR A 268 10.99 -4.26 -16.71
CA THR A 268 10.07 -5.41 -16.75
C THR A 268 10.82 -6.72 -16.69
N ALA A 269 10.09 -7.78 -16.34
CA ALA A 269 10.56 -9.15 -16.37
C ALA A 269 9.37 -10.06 -16.68
N PRO A 270 9.58 -11.21 -17.35
CA PRO A 270 8.52 -12.20 -17.45
C PRO A 270 8.03 -12.60 -16.05
N PRO A 271 6.73 -12.55 -15.77
CA PRO A 271 6.24 -12.78 -14.41
C PRO A 271 6.48 -14.22 -13.92
N THR A 272 6.63 -15.17 -14.84
CA THR A 272 6.97 -16.58 -14.52
C THR A 272 8.33 -16.76 -13.87
N GLU A 273 9.23 -15.78 -14.03
CA GLU A 273 10.54 -15.73 -13.35
C GLU A 273 10.43 -15.32 -11.88
N VAL A 274 9.32 -14.66 -11.49
CA VAL A 274 9.04 -14.32 -10.10
C VAL A 274 10.15 -13.44 -9.47
N ARG A 275 10.76 -12.60 -10.31
CA ARG A 275 11.88 -11.73 -9.93
C ARG A 275 11.43 -10.38 -9.38
N LEU A 276 10.30 -9.88 -9.89
CA LEU A 276 9.74 -8.57 -9.56
C LEU A 276 8.35 -8.79 -8.95
N LEU A 277 8.18 -8.41 -7.69
CA LEU A 277 6.93 -8.60 -6.93
C LEU A 277 6.23 -7.26 -6.66
N VAL A 278 7.00 -6.16 -6.64
CA VAL A 278 6.54 -4.78 -6.41
C VAL A 278 7.36 -3.80 -7.26
N PRO A 279 6.86 -2.58 -7.54
CA PRO A 279 7.54 -1.60 -8.40
C PRO A 279 9.00 -1.29 -8.00
N ALA A 280 9.29 -1.22 -6.70
CA ALA A 280 10.62 -0.91 -6.17
C ALA A 280 11.69 -1.94 -6.55
N GLN A 281 11.31 -3.17 -6.89
CA GLN A 281 12.27 -4.20 -7.31
C GLN A 281 12.70 -4.05 -8.78
N ARG A 282 12.01 -3.21 -9.56
CA ARG A 282 12.37 -2.96 -10.98
C ARG A 282 13.74 -2.30 -11.12
N VAL A 283 14.18 -1.57 -10.10
CA VAL A 283 15.35 -0.70 -10.18
C VAL A 283 16.19 -0.77 -8.91
N ASN A 284 17.47 -0.43 -9.04
CA ASN A 284 18.31 -0.25 -7.86
C ASN A 284 17.87 1.03 -7.11
N HIS A 285 17.95 1.01 -5.77
CA HIS A 285 17.53 2.11 -4.90
C HIS A 285 18.09 3.48 -5.32
N SER A 286 19.36 3.54 -5.75
CA SER A 286 20.05 4.79 -6.07
C SER A 286 19.54 5.52 -7.32
N VAL A 287 18.77 4.83 -8.17
CA VAL A 287 18.24 5.36 -9.44
C VAL A 287 16.71 5.39 -9.47
N GLY A 288 16.06 5.02 -8.36
CA GLY A 288 14.60 4.89 -8.29
C GLY A 288 13.85 6.17 -8.68
N ALA A 289 14.24 7.31 -8.13
CA ALA A 289 13.63 8.61 -8.44
C ALA A 289 13.80 9.00 -9.92
N GLY A 290 14.93 8.65 -10.55
CA GLY A 290 15.17 8.91 -11.97
C GLY A 290 14.22 8.13 -12.88
N TYR A 291 13.99 6.84 -12.59
CA TYR A 291 12.99 6.05 -13.33
C TYR A 291 11.55 6.45 -12.97
N GLY A 292 11.30 6.90 -11.74
CA GLY A 292 10.04 7.54 -11.36
C GLY A 292 9.71 8.73 -12.25
N ALA A 293 10.68 9.62 -12.51
CA ALA A 293 10.50 10.75 -13.42
C ALA A 293 10.24 10.32 -14.88
N VAL A 294 10.93 9.28 -15.37
CA VAL A 294 10.68 8.71 -16.71
C VAL A 294 9.24 8.20 -16.85
N LEU A 295 8.75 7.46 -15.85
CA LEU A 295 7.37 6.97 -15.85
C LEU A 295 6.36 8.10 -15.66
N GLY A 296 6.71 9.13 -14.91
CA GLY A 296 5.90 10.34 -14.77
C GLY A 296 5.73 11.09 -16.11
N GLU A 297 6.80 11.25 -16.89
CA GLU A 297 6.71 11.82 -18.24
C GLU A 297 5.80 10.98 -19.15
N LEU A 298 5.89 9.64 -19.07
CA LEU A 298 5.00 8.75 -19.83
C LEU A 298 3.54 8.85 -19.41
N GLN A 299 3.25 9.12 -18.14
CA GLN A 299 1.90 9.41 -17.68
C GLN A 299 1.30 10.59 -18.45
N PHE A 300 2.06 11.67 -18.65
CA PHE A 300 1.61 12.83 -19.43
C PHE A 300 1.42 12.51 -20.92
N GLN A 301 2.34 11.74 -21.51
CA GLN A 301 2.29 11.39 -22.93
C GLN A 301 1.10 10.48 -23.25
N THR A 302 0.84 9.48 -22.41
CA THR A 302 -0.30 8.56 -22.56
C THR A 302 -1.65 9.27 -22.35
N ALA A 303 -1.70 10.29 -21.49
CA ALA A 303 -2.89 11.10 -21.29
C ALA A 303 -3.32 11.91 -22.54
N MET A 304 -2.41 12.12 -23.49
CA MET A 304 -2.66 12.82 -24.75
C MET A 304 -3.16 11.88 -25.87
N GLY A 305 -3.14 10.56 -25.67
CA GLY A 305 -3.47 9.56 -26.68
C GLY A 305 -3.92 8.21 -26.10
N ALA A 306 -5.23 8.06 -25.93
CA ALA A 306 -6.03 6.84 -26.15
C ALA A 306 -6.29 5.79 -25.04
N ASP A 307 -5.61 5.73 -23.88
CA ASP A 307 -6.04 4.78 -22.82
C ASP A 307 -5.87 5.28 -21.36
N PRO A 308 -6.97 5.58 -20.65
CA PRO A 308 -6.97 5.92 -19.21
C PRO A 308 -6.24 4.93 -18.29
N SER A 309 -6.15 3.67 -18.68
CA SER A 309 -5.49 2.64 -17.89
C SER A 309 -3.96 2.74 -17.95
N TYR A 310 -3.40 3.27 -19.05
CA TYR A 310 -1.95 3.45 -19.24
C TYR A 310 -1.46 4.60 -18.39
N GLU A 311 -2.17 5.73 -18.46
CA GLU A 311 -1.93 6.91 -17.63
C GLU A 311 -1.95 6.54 -16.15
N ARG A 312 -2.99 5.80 -15.73
CA ARG A 312 -3.11 5.28 -14.36
C ARG A 312 -1.89 4.47 -13.95
N LEU A 313 -1.51 3.49 -14.76
CA LEU A 313 -0.42 2.58 -14.42
C LEU A 313 0.90 3.34 -14.27
N CYS A 314 1.22 4.21 -15.24
CA CYS A 314 2.41 5.05 -15.19
C CYS A 314 2.44 5.92 -13.92
N GLY A 315 1.31 6.54 -13.56
CA GLY A 315 1.21 7.35 -12.33
C GLY A 315 1.41 6.52 -11.05
N LEU A 316 0.83 5.32 -10.96
CA LEU A 316 1.00 4.42 -9.81
C LEU A 316 2.46 3.94 -9.68
N GLU A 317 3.07 3.51 -10.78
CA GLU A 317 4.45 3.01 -10.80
C GLU A 317 5.45 4.14 -10.50
N ALA A 318 5.26 5.31 -11.11
CA ALA A 318 6.08 6.50 -10.83
C ALA A 318 5.99 6.90 -9.36
N HIS A 319 4.77 6.98 -8.83
CA HIS A 319 4.53 7.27 -7.42
C HIS A 319 5.22 6.26 -6.50
N ALA A 320 5.06 4.95 -6.77
CA ALA A 320 5.66 3.90 -5.96
C ALA A 320 7.19 4.00 -5.92
N LEU A 321 7.85 4.35 -7.04
CA LEU A 321 9.29 4.55 -7.08
C LEU A 321 9.74 5.79 -6.30
N PHE A 322 9.04 6.91 -6.41
CA PHE A 322 9.34 8.11 -5.61
C PHE A 322 9.09 7.89 -4.11
N ALA A 323 7.98 7.26 -3.75
CA ALA A 323 7.63 6.95 -2.38
C ALA A 323 8.70 6.06 -1.72
N TRP A 324 9.21 5.05 -2.44
CA TRP A 324 10.29 4.19 -1.96
C TRP A 324 11.62 4.92 -1.82
N ALA A 325 12.00 5.71 -2.82
CA ALA A 325 13.22 6.50 -2.78
C ALA A 325 13.22 7.48 -1.60
N SER A 326 12.07 8.13 -1.34
CA SER A 326 11.87 9.00 -0.17
C SER A 326 11.97 8.21 1.14
N TYR A 327 11.24 7.10 1.24
CA TYR A 327 11.22 6.24 2.44
C TYR A 327 12.62 5.72 2.83
N ARG A 328 13.41 5.28 1.84
CA ARG A 328 14.77 4.79 2.05
C ARG A 328 15.81 5.90 2.28
N GLY A 329 15.40 7.16 2.18
CA GLY A 329 16.31 8.29 2.23
C GLY A 329 17.35 8.23 1.12
N ASP A 330 16.93 8.01 -0.12
CA ASP A 330 17.85 8.00 -1.27
C ASP A 330 18.67 9.30 -1.31
N VAL A 331 19.96 9.16 -1.62
CA VAL A 331 20.92 10.26 -1.60
C VAL A 331 20.59 11.29 -2.69
N ASN A 332 20.26 10.83 -3.89
CA ASN A 332 19.92 11.72 -5.00
C ASN A 332 18.62 12.46 -4.71
N MET A 333 17.60 11.76 -4.20
CA MET A 333 16.34 12.38 -3.82
C MET A 333 16.53 13.42 -2.70
N ARG A 334 17.39 13.16 -1.70
CA ARG A 334 17.68 14.13 -0.62
C ARG A 334 18.40 15.38 -1.11
N TYR A 335 19.44 15.24 -1.94
CA TYR A 335 20.25 16.39 -2.39
C TYR A 335 19.67 17.13 -3.58
N GLN A 336 18.84 16.46 -4.40
CA GLN A 336 18.22 17.03 -5.59
C GLN A 336 16.68 17.09 -5.44
N PHE A 337 16.19 17.25 -4.21
CA PHE A 337 14.75 17.27 -3.95
C PHE A 337 14.03 18.40 -4.71
N ALA A 338 14.69 19.55 -4.94
CA ALA A 338 14.13 20.60 -5.79
C ALA A 338 13.76 20.12 -7.20
N HIS A 339 14.52 19.17 -7.75
CA HIS A 339 14.24 18.57 -9.05
C HIS A 339 13.25 17.42 -8.92
N PHE A 340 13.59 16.37 -8.17
CA PHE A 340 12.76 15.17 -8.07
C PHE A 340 11.42 15.40 -7.36
N GLY A 341 11.37 16.34 -6.42
CA GLY A 341 10.14 16.74 -5.76
C GLY A 341 9.17 17.44 -6.70
N VAL A 342 9.66 18.22 -7.67
CA VAL A 342 8.80 18.82 -8.72
C VAL A 342 8.26 17.73 -9.64
N GLU A 343 9.10 16.79 -10.08
CA GLU A 343 8.63 15.64 -10.89
C GLU A 343 7.57 14.81 -10.14
N TRP A 344 7.80 14.53 -8.86
CA TRP A 344 6.84 13.79 -8.03
C TRP A 344 5.54 14.57 -7.81
N LEU A 345 5.64 15.87 -7.57
CA LEU A 345 4.47 16.77 -7.49
C LEU A 345 3.65 16.71 -8.78
N SER A 346 4.30 16.76 -9.95
CA SER A 346 3.62 16.69 -11.25
C SER A 346 2.89 15.36 -11.45
N VAL A 347 3.51 14.23 -11.07
CA VAL A 347 2.87 12.90 -11.10
C VAL A 347 1.61 12.85 -10.23
N LEU A 348 1.72 13.31 -8.99
CA LEU A 348 0.61 13.31 -8.03
C LEU A 348 -0.52 14.24 -8.49
N LEU A 349 -0.18 15.43 -8.96
CA LEU A 349 -1.14 16.42 -9.44
C LEU A 349 -1.90 15.89 -10.67
N ASN A 350 -1.19 15.36 -11.66
CA ASN A 350 -1.81 14.77 -12.84
C ASN A 350 -2.73 13.60 -12.47
N PHE A 351 -2.22 12.66 -11.66
CA PHE A 351 -3.00 11.52 -11.21
C PHE A 351 -4.27 11.98 -10.49
N GLY A 352 -4.14 12.87 -9.51
CA GLY A 352 -5.27 13.38 -8.73
C GLY A 352 -6.30 14.13 -9.56
N GLN A 353 -5.87 15.01 -10.48
CA GLN A 353 -6.76 15.76 -11.38
C GLN A 353 -7.62 14.82 -12.22
N ARG A 354 -6.99 13.82 -12.83
CA ARG A 354 -7.66 12.86 -13.72
C ARG A 354 -8.68 11.98 -12.98
N ARG A 355 -8.40 11.68 -11.71
CA ARG A 355 -9.35 11.00 -10.81
C ARG A 355 -10.51 11.89 -10.44
N GLY A 356 -10.25 13.14 -10.06
CA GLY A 356 -11.27 14.13 -9.77
C GLY A 356 -12.22 14.37 -10.94
N GLU A 357 -11.68 14.50 -12.16
CA GLU A 357 -12.46 14.64 -13.41
C GLU A 357 -13.41 13.46 -13.68
N ARG A 358 -13.06 12.26 -13.21
CA ARG A 358 -13.87 11.04 -13.31
C ARG A 358 -14.81 10.83 -12.12
N GLY A 359 -14.81 11.74 -11.15
CA GLY A 359 -15.60 11.64 -9.91
C GLY A 359 -15.01 10.70 -8.86
N GLU A 360 -13.78 10.22 -9.06
CA GLU A 360 -13.06 9.33 -8.15
C GLU A 360 -12.40 10.13 -7.02
N TRP A 361 -13.22 10.81 -6.21
CA TRP A 361 -12.76 11.79 -5.22
C TRP A 361 -11.86 11.22 -4.13
N SER A 362 -12.07 9.98 -3.70
CA SER A 362 -11.19 9.32 -2.72
C SER A 362 -9.75 9.23 -3.22
N ALA A 363 -9.56 8.90 -4.50
CA ALA A 363 -8.24 8.82 -5.13
C ALA A 363 -7.64 10.20 -5.38
N ALA A 364 -8.46 11.21 -5.67
CA ALA A 364 -8.01 12.60 -5.76
C ALA A 364 -7.53 13.14 -4.40
N VAL A 365 -8.28 12.86 -3.31
CA VAL A 365 -7.90 13.20 -1.94
C VAL A 365 -6.63 12.45 -1.52
N ASP A 366 -6.47 11.19 -1.92
CA ASP A 366 -5.24 10.42 -1.68
C ASP A 366 -4.02 11.12 -2.29
N ALA A 367 -4.11 11.54 -3.56
CA ALA A 367 -3.07 12.32 -4.22
C ALA A 367 -2.82 13.67 -3.53
N ALA A 368 -3.87 14.38 -3.11
CA ALA A 368 -3.76 15.63 -2.38
C ALA A 368 -3.05 15.45 -1.03
N ASN A 369 -3.30 14.36 -0.31
CA ASN A 369 -2.63 14.08 0.96
C ASN A 369 -1.12 13.84 0.77
N TRP A 370 -0.74 13.10 -0.27
CA TRP A 370 0.68 12.93 -0.62
C TRP A 370 1.35 14.25 -1.02
N LEU A 371 0.63 15.10 -1.76
CA LEU A 371 1.14 16.42 -2.15
C LEU A 371 1.47 17.30 -0.96
N THR A 372 0.75 17.22 0.15
CA THR A 372 1.06 17.98 1.38
C THR A 372 2.49 17.71 1.86
N GLY A 373 2.92 16.45 1.86
CA GLY A 373 4.29 16.07 2.25
C GLY A 373 5.36 16.52 1.25
N VAL A 374 5.06 16.44 -0.06
CA VAL A 374 5.98 16.88 -1.13
C VAL A 374 6.12 18.40 -1.14
N VAL A 375 5.01 19.13 -1.06
CA VAL A 375 4.99 20.60 -0.98
C VAL A 375 5.75 21.06 0.25
N GLY A 376 5.52 20.46 1.43
CA GLY A 376 6.23 20.80 2.66
C GLY A 376 7.76 20.75 2.50
N GLN A 377 8.28 19.78 1.75
CA GLN A 377 9.71 19.66 1.45
C GLN A 377 10.19 20.58 0.32
N LEU A 378 9.31 20.97 -0.62
CA LEU A 378 9.63 21.93 -1.68
C LEU A 378 9.59 23.39 -1.21
N LEU A 379 8.92 23.71 -0.10
CA LEU A 379 8.76 25.09 0.39
C LEU A 379 10.09 25.86 0.49
N PRO A 380 11.19 25.33 1.08
CA PRO A 380 12.47 26.05 1.12
C PRO A 380 13.05 26.36 -0.27
N HIS A 381 12.76 25.52 -1.26
CA HIS A 381 13.23 25.70 -2.64
C HIS A 381 12.36 26.72 -3.41
N ALA A 382 11.04 26.73 -3.18
CA ALA A 382 10.12 27.71 -3.75
C ALA A 382 10.42 29.15 -3.30
N MET A 383 11.10 29.34 -2.16
CA MET A 383 11.54 30.67 -1.71
C MET A 383 12.61 31.26 -2.63
N ILE A 384 13.47 30.44 -3.23
CA ILE A 384 14.64 30.88 -4.01
C ILE A 384 14.51 30.64 -5.52
N ASP A 385 13.64 29.73 -5.95
CA ASP A 385 13.43 29.37 -7.36
C ASP A 385 11.97 29.64 -7.76
N GLY A 386 11.78 30.60 -8.67
CA GLY A 386 10.45 30.99 -9.17
C GLY A 386 9.72 29.86 -9.90
N LYS A 387 10.44 28.97 -10.61
CA LYS A 387 9.80 27.85 -11.30
C LYS A 387 9.28 26.82 -10.30
N VAL A 388 10.04 26.55 -9.23
CA VAL A 388 9.56 25.67 -8.15
C VAL A 388 8.36 26.30 -7.45
N ARG A 389 8.39 27.63 -7.23
CA ARG A 389 7.28 28.39 -6.65
C ARG A 389 5.99 28.28 -7.46
N ASP A 390 6.07 28.39 -8.78
CA ASP A 390 4.91 28.28 -9.66
C ASP A 390 4.27 26.89 -9.57
N ASN A 391 5.08 25.83 -9.54
CA ASN A 391 4.60 24.45 -9.39
C ASN A 391 3.94 24.21 -8.03
N VAL A 392 4.54 24.71 -6.95
CA VAL A 392 3.98 24.61 -5.60
C VAL A 392 2.66 25.37 -5.49
N THR A 393 2.58 26.59 -6.04
CA THR A 393 1.34 27.38 -6.04
C THR A 393 0.22 26.65 -6.79
N ALA A 394 0.50 26.11 -7.99
CA ALA A 394 -0.48 25.36 -8.77
C ALA A 394 -0.98 24.10 -8.02
N ALA A 395 -0.09 23.40 -7.33
CA ALA A 395 -0.47 22.25 -6.50
C ALA A 395 -1.36 22.66 -5.32
N LEU A 396 -1.02 23.73 -4.60
CA LEU A 396 -1.80 24.24 -3.48
C LEU A 396 -3.21 24.70 -3.92
N ASP A 397 -3.31 25.41 -5.05
CA ASP A 397 -4.60 25.83 -5.61
C ASP A 397 -5.49 24.63 -5.92
N TRP A 398 -4.92 23.59 -6.54
CA TRP A 398 -5.64 22.36 -6.83
C TRP A 398 -6.02 21.59 -5.54
N GLN A 399 -5.11 21.45 -4.57
CA GLN A 399 -5.40 20.79 -3.28
C GLN A 399 -6.56 21.49 -2.56
N ARG A 400 -6.56 22.83 -2.54
CA ARG A 400 -7.66 23.61 -1.96
C ARG A 400 -8.99 23.29 -2.63
N ALA A 401 -9.02 23.20 -3.96
CA ALA A 401 -10.23 22.86 -4.71
C ALA A 401 -10.73 21.45 -4.38
N VAL A 402 -9.83 20.46 -4.29
CA VAL A 402 -10.17 19.07 -3.92
C VAL A 402 -10.73 19.00 -2.51
N TYR A 403 -10.07 19.58 -1.51
CA TYR A 403 -10.54 19.56 -0.13
C TYR A 403 -11.86 20.31 0.05
N ALA A 404 -12.05 21.43 -0.66
CA ALA A 404 -13.32 22.14 -0.67
C ALA A 404 -14.46 21.28 -1.28
N ALA A 405 -14.18 20.53 -2.35
CA ALA A 405 -15.15 19.66 -3.00
C ALA A 405 -15.65 18.52 -2.08
N VAL A 406 -14.78 18.01 -1.20
CA VAL A 406 -15.14 16.97 -0.22
C VAL A 406 -15.57 17.53 1.14
N GLY A 407 -15.63 18.86 1.29
CA GLY A 407 -16.09 19.52 2.51
C GLY A 407 -15.10 19.48 3.69
N ASP A 408 -13.81 19.22 3.44
CA ASP A 408 -12.77 19.18 4.48
C ASP A 408 -12.24 20.58 4.78
N ALA A 409 -12.97 21.33 5.60
CA ALA A 409 -12.62 22.70 5.98
C ALA A 409 -11.28 22.79 6.73
N SER A 410 -10.88 21.75 7.47
CA SER A 410 -9.62 21.72 8.20
C SER A 410 -8.45 21.62 7.23
N ALA A 411 -8.53 20.73 6.25
CA ALA A 411 -7.51 20.60 5.21
C ALA A 411 -7.42 21.86 4.33
N VAL A 412 -8.57 22.47 3.98
CA VAL A 412 -8.59 23.76 3.26
C VAL A 412 -7.81 24.84 4.03
N HIS A 413 -8.04 24.96 5.33
CA HIS A 413 -7.33 25.93 6.15
C HIS A 413 -5.81 25.69 6.18
N GLY A 414 -5.39 24.42 6.29
CA GLY A 414 -3.97 24.05 6.22
C GLY A 414 -3.31 24.43 4.89
N VAL A 415 -4.00 24.20 3.76
CA VAL A 415 -3.52 24.59 2.43
C VAL A 415 -3.44 26.11 2.28
N GLU A 416 -4.42 26.86 2.78
CA GLU A 416 -4.41 28.33 2.77
C GLU A 416 -3.24 28.91 3.56
N GLN A 417 -2.89 28.31 4.71
CA GLN A 417 -1.70 28.70 5.46
C GLN A 417 -0.42 28.47 4.66
N ALA A 418 -0.27 27.31 4.01
CA ALA A 418 0.88 27.02 3.16
C ALA A 418 0.98 27.98 1.96
N ALA A 419 -0.14 28.28 1.31
CA ALA A 419 -0.21 29.23 0.19
C ALA A 419 0.19 30.65 0.62
N ALA A 420 -0.24 31.10 1.81
CA ALA A 420 0.15 32.39 2.35
C ALA A 420 1.67 32.49 2.58
N VAL A 421 2.31 31.39 3.03
CA VAL A 421 3.78 31.33 3.16
C VAL A 421 4.45 31.51 1.80
N VAL A 422 4.00 30.81 0.76
CA VAL A 422 4.57 30.89 -0.59
C VAL A 422 4.42 32.30 -1.18
N ALA A 423 3.23 32.90 -1.04
CA ALA A 423 2.94 34.24 -1.56
C ALA A 423 3.85 35.32 -0.94
N ALA A 424 4.16 35.22 0.36
CA ALA A 424 5.00 36.19 1.06
C ALA A 424 6.43 36.32 0.48
N PHE A 425 6.92 35.32 -0.25
CA PHE A 425 8.24 35.35 -0.92
C PHE A 425 8.16 35.71 -2.41
N GLY A 426 6.97 35.80 -2.99
CA GLY A 426 6.76 36.23 -4.38
C GLY A 426 6.80 37.74 -4.56
N ASP A 427 6.48 38.51 -3.51
CA ASP A 427 6.34 39.98 -3.55
C ASP A 427 7.66 40.74 -3.30
N GLY A 428 8.78 40.03 -3.21
CA GLY A 428 10.11 40.59 -2.95
C GLY A 428 11.07 40.40 -4.11
N THR A 429 11.28 41.50 -4.87
CA THR A 429 12.37 41.80 -5.84
C THR A 429 12.46 41.00 -7.13
#